data_AF-A0A356EKE7-F1
#
_entry.id   AF-A0A356EKE7-F1
#
_cell.length_a   1.000
_cell.length_b   1.000
_cell.length_c   1.000
_cell.angle_alpha   90.00
_cell.angle_beta   90.00
_cell.angle_gamma   90.00
#
_symmetry.space_group_name_H-M   'P 1'
#
loop_
_entity.id
_entity.type
_entity.pdbx_description
1 polymer ?
#
loop_
_entity_poly.entity_id
_entity_poly.type
_entity_poly.pdbx_seq_one_letter_code
_entity_poly.pdbx_strand_id
1 'polypeptide(L)'
;MHHLNQTASRDVQRRPFSVIRLFPIGSRVKLQLVRCLLAVFVWQVVCFAAALADAPTVVLVHGENPDRRDETARQRDAYRQIGMLRARIESLSGLTCRVIPAARMERHDLSGDDVEAIVVVARPSGQHDDSSARITRLIRDTDKPLLALDAGVEQLCLVYGDASAGEATSLGESETPDSQETSETQPSQSFVEVRVRNQDRLFAGLPATMRLPKGDSPDKAAEADSLSD
;
A
#
# COMPACT_ATOMS: atom_id res chain seq x y z
N MET A 1 39.64 -43.50 21.86
CA MET A 1 40.79 -42.72 21.35
C MET A 1 40.36 -41.26 21.17
N HIS A 2 41.04 -40.38 21.90
CA HIS A 2 41.23 -38.93 21.76
C HIS A 2 40.12 -38.07 21.14
N HIS A 3 39.41 -37.27 21.95
CA HIS A 3 39.74 -35.88 22.34
C HIS A 3 39.82 -34.90 21.16
N LEU A 4 38.91 -33.91 21.14
CA LEU A 4 39.25 -32.49 21.32
C LEU A 4 37.99 -31.60 21.42
N ASN A 5 37.75 -31.13 22.64
CA ASN A 5 36.94 -29.96 22.98
C ASN A 5 37.58 -28.70 22.37
N GLN A 6 36.81 -27.88 21.67
CA GLN A 6 37.13 -26.47 21.47
C GLN A 6 36.11 -25.61 22.21
N THR A 7 36.39 -25.38 23.49
CA THR A 7 35.84 -24.28 24.27
C THR A 7 36.50 -22.98 23.82
N ALA A 8 35.75 -22.13 23.11
CA ALA A 8 36.15 -20.76 22.83
C ALA A 8 36.13 -19.94 24.13
N SER A 9 37.31 -19.47 24.52
CA SER A 9 37.58 -18.67 25.70
C SER A 9 37.36 -17.19 25.39
N ARG A 10 36.53 -16.56 26.23
CA ARG A 10 36.55 -15.16 26.74
C ARG A 10 37.14 -14.06 25.85
N ASP A 11 36.33 -13.01 25.65
CA ASP A 11 36.70 -11.70 26.17
C ASP A 11 35.46 -10.82 26.42
N VAL A 12 34.89 -10.96 27.62
CA VAL A 12 33.94 -9.97 28.16
C VAL A 12 34.77 -8.88 28.82
N GLN A 13 35.02 -7.83 28.05
CA GLN A 13 35.67 -6.61 28.48
C GLN A 13 34.82 -5.94 29.57
N ARG A 14 35.08 -6.29 30.83
CA ARG A 14 34.47 -5.67 32.01
C ARG A 14 34.92 -4.21 32.06
N ARG A 15 34.02 -3.31 31.64
CA ARG A 15 34.18 -1.87 31.87
C ARG A 15 34.29 -1.62 33.38
N PRO A 16 35.17 -0.71 33.82
CA PRO A 16 35.30 -0.38 35.23
C PRO A 16 33.98 0.23 35.71
N PHE A 17 33.33 -0.42 36.69
CA PHE A 17 32.25 0.19 37.45
C PHE A 17 32.86 1.33 38.26
N SER A 18 32.62 2.57 37.83
CA SER A 18 32.93 3.76 38.61
C SER A 18 32.04 3.77 39.84
N VAL A 19 32.59 3.39 40.99
CA VAL A 19 31.93 3.51 42.29
C VAL A 19 31.90 4.99 42.66
N ILE A 20 30.78 5.65 42.38
CA ILE A 20 30.52 7.04 42.79
C ILE A 20 30.26 7.03 44.30
N ARG A 21 31.25 7.46 45.10
CA ARG A 21 31.07 7.71 46.52
C ARG A 21 30.21 8.95 46.71
N LEU A 22 28.96 8.75 47.13
CA LEU A 22 28.04 9.82 47.50
C LEU A 22 28.50 10.44 48.84
N PHE A 23 29.05 11.65 48.78
CA PHE A 23 29.26 12.50 49.96
C PHE A 23 27.92 12.78 50.66
N PRO A 24 27.89 13.07 51.97
CA PRO A 24 26.67 13.43 52.68
C PRO A 24 26.22 14.83 52.25
N ILE A 25 25.48 14.90 51.14
CA ILE A 25 24.92 16.15 50.66
C ILE A 25 23.64 16.46 51.47
N GLY A 26 23.51 17.71 51.93
CA GLY A 26 22.37 18.18 52.71
C GLY A 26 21.02 17.88 52.04
N SER A 27 19.98 17.71 52.86
CA SER A 27 18.64 17.25 52.49
C SER A 27 17.99 18.01 51.31
N ARG A 28 18.36 19.27 51.08
CA ARG A 28 17.88 20.07 49.93
C ARG A 28 18.44 19.60 48.59
N VAL A 29 19.70 19.17 48.53
CA VAL A 29 20.32 18.72 47.28
C VAL A 29 19.84 17.32 46.90
N LYS A 30 19.57 16.47 47.90
CA LYS A 30 18.95 15.16 47.67
C LYS A 30 17.59 15.29 46.98
N LEU A 31 16.77 16.26 47.41
CA LEU A 31 15.46 16.50 46.81
C LEU A 31 15.57 17.04 45.36
N GLN A 32 16.53 17.92 45.07
CA GLN A 32 16.78 18.38 43.71
C GLN A 32 17.29 17.25 42.79
N LEU A 33 18.18 16.41 43.29
CA LEU A 33 18.71 15.28 42.52
C LEU A 33 17.61 14.26 42.19
N VAL A 34 16.72 13.95 43.14
CA VAL A 34 15.56 13.08 42.90
C VAL A 34 14.62 13.69 41.86
N ARG A 35 14.36 15.00 41.91
CA ARG A 35 13.54 15.69 40.90
C ARG A 35 14.16 15.65 39.51
N CYS A 36 15.47 15.87 39.39
CA CYS A 36 16.18 15.75 38.11
C CYS A 36 16.14 14.32 37.57
N LEU A 37 16.39 13.31 38.41
CA LEU A 37 16.33 11.91 37.97
C LEU A 37 14.92 11.51 37.55
N LEU A 38 13.89 11.96 38.27
CA LEU A 38 12.50 11.72 37.90
C LEU A 38 12.15 12.39 36.56
N ALA A 39 12.59 13.64 36.35
CA ALA A 39 12.36 14.34 35.09
C ALA A 39 13.04 13.64 33.90
N VAL A 40 14.28 13.17 34.07
CA VAL A 40 14.99 12.40 33.04
C VAL A 40 14.28 11.06 32.78
N PHE A 41 13.82 10.38 33.83
CA PHE A 41 13.09 9.12 33.68
C PHE A 41 11.75 9.32 32.95
N VAL A 42 10.97 10.32 33.33
CA VAL A 42 9.70 10.67 32.65
C VAL A 42 9.97 11.04 31.19
N TRP A 43 10.99 11.84 30.92
CA TRP A 43 11.41 12.17 29.55
C TRP A 43 11.76 10.91 28.76
N GLN A 44 12.58 10.02 29.32
CA GLN A 44 12.98 8.77 28.66
C GLN A 44 11.77 7.89 28.36
N VAL A 45 10.85 7.75 29.30
CA VAL A 45 9.61 6.97 29.11
C VAL A 45 8.73 7.58 28.03
N VAL A 46 8.57 8.91 28.01
CA VAL A 46 7.78 9.60 26.98
C VAL A 46 8.43 9.48 25.59
N CYS A 47 9.75 9.68 25.48
CA CYS A 47 10.47 9.50 24.23
C CYS A 47 10.43 8.04 23.75
N PHE A 48 10.49 7.07 24.67
CA PHE A 48 10.40 5.66 24.34
C PHE A 48 8.98 5.29 23.90
N ALA A 49 7.95 5.79 24.57
CA ALA A 49 6.56 5.61 24.16
C ALA A 49 6.27 6.24 22.79
N ALA A 50 6.83 7.43 22.51
CA ALA A 50 6.72 8.07 21.21
C ALA A 50 7.50 7.34 20.11
N ALA A 51 8.61 6.69 20.45
CA ALA A 51 9.38 5.85 19.52
C ALA A 51 8.75 4.46 19.29
N LEU A 52 7.86 4.03 20.19
CA LEU A 52 7.08 2.79 20.07
C LEU A 52 5.74 2.98 19.37
N ALA A 53 5.28 4.22 19.20
CA ALA A 53 4.13 4.51 18.36
C ALA A 53 4.56 4.31 16.90
N ASP A 54 4.12 3.21 16.31
CA ASP A 54 4.33 2.94 14.89
C ASP A 54 3.81 4.13 14.06
N ALA A 55 4.62 4.57 13.09
CA ALA A 55 4.30 5.75 12.30
C ALA A 55 3.05 5.50 11.44
N PRO A 56 2.15 6.49 11.31
CA PRO A 56 0.92 6.32 10.53
C PRO A 56 1.26 5.95 9.09
N THR A 57 0.67 4.86 8.63
CA THR A 57 1.03 4.16 7.40
C THR A 57 -0.19 3.92 6.51
N VAL A 58 -0.01 4.11 5.20
CA VAL A 58 -0.94 3.67 4.15
C VAL A 58 -0.51 2.29 3.67
N VAL A 59 -1.46 1.36 3.58
CA VAL A 59 -1.18 0.01 3.05
C VAL A 59 -1.67 -0.09 1.62
N LEU A 60 -0.75 -0.33 0.68
CA LEU A 60 -1.04 -0.57 -0.74
C LEU A 60 -1.06 -2.08 -1.00
N VAL A 61 -2.24 -2.62 -1.25
CA VAL A 61 -2.45 -4.03 -1.56
C VAL A 61 -2.46 -4.23 -3.07
N HIS A 62 -1.54 -5.07 -3.57
CA HIS A 62 -1.37 -5.36 -4.98
C HIS A 62 -1.77 -6.80 -5.32
N GLY A 63 -2.56 -7.00 -6.37
CA GLY A 63 -3.10 -8.31 -6.76
C GLY A 63 -2.08 -9.31 -7.35
N GLU A 64 -0.90 -8.87 -7.78
CA GLU A 64 0.07 -9.80 -8.40
C GLU A 64 0.86 -10.60 -7.37
N ASN A 65 1.05 -11.89 -7.68
CA ASN A 65 1.90 -12.78 -6.90
C ASN A 65 3.34 -12.75 -7.45
N PRO A 66 4.35 -12.32 -6.66
CA PRO A 66 5.75 -12.32 -7.10
C PRO A 66 6.30 -13.72 -7.40
N ASP A 67 5.64 -14.79 -6.96
CA ASP A 67 6.15 -16.16 -7.04
C ASP A 67 5.77 -16.88 -8.35
N ARG A 68 4.97 -16.25 -9.24
CA ARG A 68 4.78 -16.78 -10.60
C ARG A 68 6.00 -16.42 -11.46
N ARG A 69 6.76 -17.43 -11.86
CA ARG A 69 8.06 -17.37 -12.56
C ARG A 69 8.02 -16.78 -13.97
N ASP A 70 6.89 -16.26 -14.42
CA ASP A 70 6.78 -15.67 -15.75
C ASP A 70 7.15 -14.19 -15.66
N GLU A 71 8.47 -13.92 -15.69
CA GLU A 71 9.09 -12.59 -15.86
C GLU A 71 8.68 -11.97 -17.20
N THR A 72 7.41 -11.67 -17.37
CA THR A 72 6.88 -10.99 -18.53
C THR A 72 7.11 -9.48 -18.38
N ALA A 73 7.36 -8.78 -19.49
CA ALA A 73 7.52 -7.33 -19.50
C ALA A 73 6.36 -6.60 -18.77
N ARG A 74 5.15 -7.17 -18.85
CA ARG A 74 3.94 -6.71 -18.16
C ARG A 74 4.11 -6.64 -16.63
N GLN A 75 4.74 -7.63 -16.02
CA GLN A 75 4.95 -7.65 -14.56
C GLN A 75 5.95 -6.58 -14.11
N ARG A 76 7.00 -6.32 -14.92
CA ARG A 76 7.96 -5.24 -14.64
C ARG A 76 7.29 -3.86 -14.72
N ASP A 77 6.42 -3.66 -15.71
CA ASP A 77 5.67 -2.41 -15.85
C ASP A 77 4.67 -2.22 -14.71
N ALA A 78 3.96 -3.27 -14.28
CA ALA A 78 3.08 -3.23 -13.13
C ALA A 78 3.82 -2.84 -11.84
N TYR A 79 4.95 -3.48 -11.53
CA TYR A 79 5.76 -3.10 -10.37
C TYR A 79 6.30 -1.67 -10.44
N ARG A 80 6.65 -1.19 -11.64
CA ARG A 80 7.07 0.20 -11.84
C ARG A 80 5.92 1.16 -11.54
N GLN A 81 4.71 0.87 -12.00
CA GLN A 81 3.51 1.67 -11.72
C GLN A 81 3.19 1.69 -10.22
N ILE A 82 3.26 0.53 -9.54
CA ILE A 82 3.08 0.43 -8.09
C ILE A 82 4.14 1.23 -7.33
N GLY A 83 5.39 1.18 -7.77
CA GLY A 83 6.48 1.98 -7.19
C GLY A 83 6.25 3.49 -7.35
N MET A 84 5.77 3.93 -8.52
CA MET A 84 5.41 5.32 -8.76
C MET A 84 4.22 5.77 -7.90
N LEU A 85 3.19 4.93 -7.79
CA LEU A 85 2.01 5.20 -6.95
C LEU A 85 2.42 5.34 -5.49
N ARG A 86 3.23 4.40 -4.98
CA ARG A 86 3.79 4.46 -3.62
C ARG A 86 4.52 5.79 -3.37
N ALA A 87 5.48 6.14 -4.23
CA ALA A 87 6.25 7.37 -4.09
C ALA A 87 5.34 8.62 -4.13
N ARG A 88 4.27 8.57 -4.94
CA ARG A 88 3.28 9.65 -5.03
C ARG A 88 2.45 9.79 -3.75
N ILE A 89 2.01 8.67 -3.17
CA ILE A 89 1.28 8.64 -1.89
C ILE A 89 2.17 9.23 -0.80
N GLU A 90 3.41 8.75 -0.67
CA GLU A 90 4.36 9.25 0.34
C GLU A 90 4.63 10.75 0.17
N SER A 91 4.85 11.20 -1.07
CA SER A 91 5.12 12.61 -1.37
C SER A 91 3.94 13.55 -1.12
N LEU A 92 2.70 13.12 -1.34
CA LEU A 92 1.52 13.98 -1.21
C LEU A 92 0.91 13.95 0.18
N SER A 93 0.91 12.79 0.84
CA SER A 93 0.30 12.61 2.15
C SER A 93 1.28 12.85 3.30
N GLY A 94 2.59 12.70 3.07
CA GLY A 94 3.61 12.68 4.12
C GLY A 94 3.58 11.40 4.97
N LEU A 95 2.75 10.42 4.63
CA LEU A 95 2.63 9.13 5.32
C LEU A 95 3.53 8.09 4.67
N THR A 96 4.01 7.13 5.45
CA THR A 96 4.71 5.96 4.93
C THR A 96 3.76 5.07 4.14
N CYS A 97 4.19 4.52 3.00
CA CYS A 97 3.37 3.63 2.20
C CYS A 97 3.98 2.23 2.14
N ARG A 98 3.33 1.26 2.78
CA ARG A 98 3.74 -0.15 2.77
C ARG A 98 3.05 -0.89 1.64
N VAL A 99 3.81 -1.56 0.78
CA VAL A 99 3.25 -2.37 -0.33
C VAL A 99 3.19 -3.84 0.08
N ILE A 100 2.00 -4.45 -0.03
CA ILE A 100 1.75 -5.84 0.36
C ILE A 100 1.14 -6.58 -0.84
N PRO A 101 1.78 -7.65 -1.34
CA PRO A 101 1.16 -8.54 -2.31
C PRO A 101 -0.03 -9.25 -1.67
N ALA A 102 -1.18 -9.30 -2.36
CA ALA A 102 -2.41 -9.93 -1.88
C ALA A 102 -2.21 -11.41 -1.48
N ALA A 103 -1.29 -12.11 -2.15
CA ALA A 103 -0.93 -13.49 -1.84
C ALA A 103 -0.26 -13.67 -0.46
N ARG A 104 0.48 -12.64 -0.01
CA ARG A 104 1.22 -12.63 1.27
C ARG A 104 0.51 -11.85 2.37
N MET A 105 -0.66 -11.31 2.07
CA MET A 105 -1.43 -10.50 2.99
C MET A 105 -1.95 -11.35 4.15
N GLU A 106 -1.60 -10.94 5.37
CA GLU A 106 -2.14 -11.48 6.60
C GLU A 106 -3.05 -10.46 7.30
N ARG A 107 -3.91 -10.94 8.21
CA ARG A 107 -4.85 -10.04 8.92
C ARG A 107 -4.14 -9.00 9.78
N HIS A 108 -3.03 -9.39 10.40
CA HIS A 108 -2.29 -8.53 11.31
C HIS A 108 -1.61 -7.34 10.59
N ASP A 109 -1.38 -7.44 9.28
CA ASP A 109 -0.82 -6.36 8.46
C ASP A 109 -1.80 -5.20 8.24
N LEU A 110 -3.09 -5.43 8.51
CA LEU A 110 -4.18 -4.52 8.16
C LEU A 110 -4.93 -4.01 9.40
N SER A 111 -4.81 -4.73 10.52
CA SER A 111 -5.44 -4.40 11.78
C SER A 111 -4.60 -3.53 12.71
N GLY A 112 -3.43 -3.07 12.25
CA GLY A 112 -2.55 -2.21 13.03
C GLY A 112 -3.22 -0.86 13.36
N ASP A 113 -2.97 -0.35 14.57
CA ASP A 113 -3.40 1.00 14.97
C ASP A 113 -2.68 2.09 14.15
N ASP A 114 -1.52 1.74 13.57
CA ASP A 114 -0.73 2.57 12.66
C ASP A 114 -1.31 2.64 11.24
N VAL A 115 -2.25 1.76 10.87
CA VAL A 115 -2.83 1.76 9.53
C VAL A 115 -3.96 2.80 9.46
N GLU A 116 -3.72 3.86 8.68
CA GLU A 116 -4.67 4.97 8.50
C GLU A 116 -5.60 4.76 7.31
N ALA A 117 -5.12 4.11 6.25
CA ALA A 117 -5.89 3.86 5.04
C ALA A 117 -5.33 2.68 4.23
N ILE A 118 -6.20 2.09 3.43
CA ILE A 118 -5.89 0.97 2.55
C ILE A 118 -6.15 1.38 1.10
N VAL A 119 -5.17 1.16 0.23
CA VAL A 119 -5.31 1.34 -1.22
C VAL A 119 -5.26 -0.03 -1.87
N VAL A 120 -6.27 -0.36 -2.67
CA VAL A 120 -6.37 -1.66 -3.37
C VAL A 120 -6.19 -1.44 -4.87
N VAL A 121 -5.16 -2.08 -5.42
CA VAL A 121 -4.93 -2.20 -6.86
C VAL A 121 -5.01 -3.69 -7.19
N ALA A 122 -6.18 -4.14 -7.64
CA ALA A 122 -6.44 -5.56 -7.89
C ALA A 122 -6.15 -5.95 -9.35
N ARG A 123 -6.30 -7.24 -9.64
CA ARG A 123 -6.31 -7.78 -11.00
C ARG A 123 -7.75 -7.86 -11.53
N PRO A 124 -7.97 -7.78 -12.86
CA PRO A 124 -9.28 -7.95 -13.47
C PRO A 124 -9.94 -9.26 -13.02
N SER A 125 -11.25 -9.23 -12.74
CA SER A 125 -11.98 -10.32 -12.05
C SER A 125 -12.17 -11.63 -12.84
N GLY A 126 -11.52 -11.79 -14.00
CA GLY A 126 -11.68 -12.98 -14.86
C GLY A 126 -10.95 -14.24 -14.39
N GLN A 127 -10.04 -14.15 -13.41
CA GLN A 127 -9.35 -15.30 -12.83
C GLN A 127 -9.69 -15.41 -11.34
N HIS A 128 -10.53 -16.38 -10.98
CA HIS A 128 -10.76 -16.76 -9.58
C HIS A 128 -9.49 -17.38 -8.99
N ASP A 129 -8.63 -16.53 -8.43
CA ASP A 129 -7.46 -16.94 -7.66
C ASP A 129 -7.64 -16.63 -6.16
N ASP A 130 -6.82 -17.28 -5.33
CA ASP A 130 -6.83 -17.09 -3.87
C ASP A 130 -6.58 -15.62 -3.49
N SER A 131 -5.82 -14.87 -4.30
CA SER A 131 -5.57 -13.44 -4.12
C SER A 131 -6.86 -12.62 -4.22
N SER A 132 -7.69 -12.89 -5.21
CA SER A 132 -8.98 -12.21 -5.41
C SER A 132 -9.92 -12.49 -4.23
N ALA A 133 -9.97 -13.73 -3.74
CA ALA A 133 -10.76 -14.08 -2.56
C ALA A 133 -10.25 -13.37 -1.29
N ARG A 134 -8.93 -13.19 -1.14
CA ARG A 134 -8.34 -12.44 -0.03
C ARG A 134 -8.68 -10.95 -0.10
N ILE A 135 -8.59 -10.33 -1.29
CA ILE A 135 -8.97 -8.93 -1.50
C ILE A 135 -10.47 -8.73 -1.22
N THR A 136 -11.32 -9.63 -1.71
CA THR A 136 -12.76 -9.61 -1.42
C THR A 136 -13.05 -9.63 0.09
N ARG A 137 -12.35 -10.49 0.85
CA ARG A 137 -12.48 -10.53 2.32
C ARG A 137 -11.97 -9.25 2.98
N LEU A 138 -10.83 -8.72 2.52
CA LEU A 138 -10.30 -7.44 3.00
C LEU A 138 -11.33 -6.31 2.84
N ILE A 139 -11.88 -6.16 1.63
CA ILE A 139 -12.83 -5.10 1.31
C ILE A 139 -14.08 -5.20 2.20
N ARG A 140 -14.53 -6.43 2.50
CA ARG A 140 -15.71 -6.70 3.33
C ARG A 140 -15.47 -6.46 4.81
N ASP A 141 -14.31 -6.86 5.31
CA ASP A 141 -14.06 -6.98 6.75
C ASP A 141 -13.31 -5.76 7.31
N THR A 142 -12.77 -4.87 6.47
CA THR A 142 -12.01 -3.70 6.93
C THR A 142 -12.90 -2.61 7.50
N ASP A 143 -12.46 -2.03 8.61
CA ASP A 143 -12.99 -0.82 9.23
C ASP A 143 -12.19 0.44 8.84
N LYS A 144 -11.09 0.26 8.11
CA LYS A 144 -10.20 1.35 7.68
C LYS A 144 -10.73 2.00 6.41
N PRO A 145 -10.49 3.31 6.20
CA PRO A 145 -10.76 3.98 4.92
C PRO A 145 -10.10 3.22 3.76
N LEU A 146 -10.87 2.92 2.72
CA LEU A 146 -10.42 2.14 1.58
C LEU A 146 -10.59 2.92 0.27
N LEU A 147 -9.53 2.98 -0.53
CA LEU A 147 -9.53 3.50 -1.90
C LEU A 147 -9.23 2.35 -2.86
N ALA A 148 -10.11 2.12 -3.83
CA ALA A 148 -9.92 1.13 -4.87
C ALA A 148 -9.56 1.81 -6.20
N LEU A 149 -8.59 1.25 -6.92
CA LEU A 149 -8.14 1.73 -8.24
C LEU A 149 -8.21 0.61 -9.28
N ASP A 150 -8.50 0.97 -10.52
CA ASP A 150 -8.59 0.06 -11.67
C ASP A 150 -9.44 -1.18 -11.35
N ALA A 151 -8.92 -2.39 -11.54
CA ALA A 151 -9.64 -3.63 -11.23
C ALA A 151 -9.95 -3.82 -9.73
N GLY A 152 -9.33 -3.03 -8.84
CA GLY A 152 -9.78 -2.92 -7.45
C GLY A 152 -11.22 -2.41 -7.34
N VAL A 153 -11.63 -1.52 -8.25
CA VAL A 153 -13.01 -1.00 -8.31
C VAL A 153 -13.98 -2.11 -8.69
N GLU A 154 -13.61 -2.98 -9.65
CA GLU A 154 -14.41 -4.17 -10.00
C GLU A 154 -14.62 -5.07 -8.79
N GLN A 155 -13.57 -5.34 -8.01
CA GLN A 155 -13.66 -6.12 -6.78
C GLN A 155 -14.56 -5.45 -5.73
N LEU A 156 -14.47 -4.12 -5.59
CA LEU A 156 -15.33 -3.36 -4.69
C LEU A 156 -16.81 -3.47 -5.11
N CYS A 157 -17.09 -3.37 -6.41
CA CYS A 157 -18.43 -3.59 -6.97
C CYS A 157 -18.93 -5.02 -6.74
N LEU A 158 -18.08 -6.03 -6.85
CA LEU A 158 -18.44 -7.42 -6.55
C LEU A 158 -18.80 -7.64 -5.08
N VAL A 159 -18.12 -6.96 -4.16
CA VAL A 159 -18.35 -7.11 -2.71
C VAL A 159 -19.60 -6.39 -2.24
N TYR A 160 -19.73 -5.11 -2.60
CA TYR A 160 -20.81 -4.26 -2.11
C TYR A 160 -22.06 -4.28 -2.98
N GLY A 161 -21.96 -4.88 -4.17
CA GLY A 161 -23.07 -5.31 -4.99
C GLY A 161 -24.17 -4.27 -5.13
N ASP A 162 -24.13 -3.50 -6.23
CA ASP A 162 -25.40 -3.16 -6.85
C ASP A 162 -25.33 -3.36 -8.36
N ALA A 163 -26.41 -3.92 -8.87
CA ALA A 163 -26.68 -4.33 -10.24
C ALA A 163 -26.81 -3.14 -11.22
N SER A 164 -26.14 -2.03 -10.97
CA SER A 164 -26.10 -0.85 -11.86
C SER A 164 -24.93 -0.86 -12.84
N ALA A 165 -24.11 -1.92 -12.85
CA ALA A 165 -23.30 -2.28 -14.02
C ALA A 165 -24.15 -2.97 -15.11
N GLY A 166 -25.48 -2.86 -15.04
CA GLY A 166 -26.33 -2.97 -16.22
C GLY A 166 -25.97 -1.84 -17.16
N GLU A 167 -25.11 -2.16 -18.13
CA GLU A 167 -24.77 -1.35 -19.29
C GLU A 167 -24.28 0.05 -18.93
N ALA A 168 -22.96 0.25 -19.06
CA ALA A 168 -22.47 1.55 -19.51
C ALA A 168 -23.31 1.93 -20.73
N THR A 169 -24.30 2.81 -20.53
CA THR A 169 -25.23 3.21 -21.58
C THR A 169 -24.37 3.69 -22.72
N SER A 170 -24.39 2.90 -23.80
CA SER A 170 -23.81 3.25 -25.09
C SER A 170 -24.14 4.72 -25.32
N LEU A 171 -23.09 5.54 -25.31
CA LEU A 171 -23.17 6.95 -25.64
C LEU A 171 -23.66 6.97 -27.10
N GLY A 172 -24.95 7.21 -27.26
CA GLY A 172 -25.73 7.26 -28.50
C GLY A 172 -25.03 6.77 -29.76
N GLU A 173 -25.49 5.63 -30.28
CA GLU A 173 -25.45 5.38 -31.72
C GLU A 173 -26.04 6.59 -32.46
N SER A 174 -25.15 7.37 -33.07
CA SER A 174 -25.44 8.20 -34.22
C SER A 174 -24.11 8.43 -34.96
N GLU A 175 -23.86 7.55 -35.94
CA GLU A 175 -23.32 7.80 -37.29
C GLU A 175 -22.16 8.82 -37.43
N THR A 176 -21.00 8.53 -38.02
CA THR A 176 -20.75 7.83 -39.31
C THR A 176 -19.34 7.20 -39.35
N PRO A 177 -19.12 6.10 -40.10
CA PRO A 177 -17.79 5.55 -40.33
C PRO A 177 -17.12 6.27 -41.51
N ASP A 178 -16.19 7.19 -41.24
CA ASP A 178 -15.23 7.58 -42.27
C ASP A 178 -13.99 6.71 -42.17
N SER A 179 -13.96 5.73 -43.07
CA SER A 179 -12.79 4.94 -43.42
C SER A 179 -11.68 5.85 -43.94
N GLN A 180 -10.59 5.96 -43.20
CA GLN A 180 -9.25 6.06 -43.79
C GLN A 180 -8.22 5.55 -42.79
N GLU A 181 -7.94 4.25 -42.88
CA GLU A 181 -6.69 3.66 -42.43
C GLU A 181 -5.54 4.30 -43.21
N THR A 182 -4.70 5.03 -42.50
CA THR A 182 -3.27 5.06 -42.83
C THR A 182 -2.50 4.71 -41.58
N SER A 183 -1.96 3.50 -41.59
CA SER A 183 -0.99 2.98 -40.64
C SER A 183 0.19 3.93 -40.48
N GLU A 184 0.39 4.48 -39.27
CA GLU A 184 1.72 4.68 -38.70
C GLU A 184 1.68 4.49 -37.18
N THR A 185 2.66 3.73 -36.71
CA THR A 185 2.69 2.96 -35.48
C THR A 185 3.03 3.83 -34.27
N GLN A 186 2.02 4.37 -33.60
CA GLN A 186 2.06 4.69 -32.17
C GLN A 186 0.70 4.38 -31.58
N PRO A 187 0.59 3.52 -30.54
CA PRO A 187 -0.65 3.43 -29.79
C PRO A 187 -0.81 4.76 -29.06
N SER A 188 -1.53 5.70 -29.67
CA SER A 188 -1.93 6.91 -29.00
C SER A 188 -2.82 6.47 -27.84
N GLN A 189 -2.30 6.63 -26.62
CA GLN A 189 -3.05 6.33 -25.42
C GLN A 189 -4.30 7.20 -25.45
N SER A 190 -5.45 6.60 -25.79
CA SER A 190 -6.68 7.36 -25.98
C SER A 190 -7.10 7.94 -24.63
N PHE A 191 -7.53 9.21 -24.60
CA PHE A 191 -8.02 9.86 -23.39
C PHE A 191 -9.54 9.92 -23.41
N VAL A 192 -10.19 9.68 -22.28
CA VAL A 192 -11.63 9.82 -22.10
C VAL A 192 -11.91 11.02 -21.21
N GLU A 193 -12.91 11.81 -21.59
CA GLU A 193 -13.41 12.89 -20.73
C GLU A 193 -14.32 12.31 -19.65
N VAL A 194 -13.98 12.56 -18.39
CA VAL A 194 -14.73 12.12 -17.22
C VAL A 194 -15.32 13.34 -16.52
N ARG A 195 -16.63 13.29 -16.26
CA ARG A 195 -17.34 14.30 -15.50
C ARG A 195 -17.28 13.98 -14.02
N VAL A 196 -16.69 14.88 -13.24
CA VAL A 196 -16.56 14.75 -11.79
C VAL A 196 -17.86 15.16 -11.12
N ARG A 197 -18.43 14.26 -10.30
CA ARG A 197 -19.57 14.58 -9.44
C ARG A 197 -19.04 15.27 -8.17
N ASN A 198 -19.01 16.60 -8.20
CA ASN A 198 -18.42 17.46 -7.17
C ASN A 198 -19.16 17.48 -5.81
N GLN A 199 -19.99 16.47 -5.53
CA GLN A 199 -20.68 16.32 -4.25
C GLN A 199 -19.84 15.57 -3.21
N ASP A 200 -18.83 14.82 -3.65
CA ASP A 200 -17.94 14.06 -2.78
C ASP A 200 -16.70 14.87 -2.38
N ARG A 201 -16.30 14.77 -1.10
CA ARG A 201 -15.09 15.40 -0.58
C ARG A 201 -13.83 14.83 -1.22
N LEU A 202 -13.87 13.59 -1.71
CA LEU A 202 -12.75 12.97 -2.43
C LEU A 202 -12.33 13.77 -3.66
N PHE A 203 -13.27 14.45 -4.31
CA PHE A 203 -13.04 15.21 -5.53
C PHE A 203 -12.97 16.73 -5.32
N ALA A 204 -12.91 17.17 -4.06
CA ALA A 204 -12.85 18.60 -3.73
C ALA A 204 -11.62 19.25 -4.37
N GLY A 205 -11.84 20.34 -5.11
CA GLY A 205 -10.78 21.09 -5.79
C GLY A 205 -10.41 20.57 -7.18
N LEU A 206 -11.03 19.47 -7.64
CA LEU A 206 -10.90 19.02 -9.04
C LEU A 206 -11.84 19.81 -9.98
N PRO A 207 -11.48 19.97 -11.25
CA PRO A 207 -12.37 20.56 -12.25
C PRO A 207 -13.60 19.67 -12.48
N ALA A 208 -14.70 20.28 -12.95
CA ALA A 208 -15.95 19.56 -13.23
C ALA A 208 -15.81 18.49 -14.33
N THR A 209 -14.85 18.67 -15.23
CA THR A 209 -14.48 17.69 -16.25
C THR A 209 -12.95 17.56 -16.30
N MET A 210 -12.47 16.34 -16.50
CA MET A 210 -11.04 16.04 -16.64
C MET A 210 -10.82 14.94 -17.67
N ARG A 211 -9.65 14.95 -18.32
CA ARG A 211 -9.25 13.90 -19.27
C ARG A 211 -8.41 12.87 -18.55
N LEU A 212 -8.86 11.63 -18.54
CA LEU A 212 -8.14 10.49 -17.99
C LEU A 212 -7.67 9.57 -19.12
N PRO A 213 -6.52 8.91 -18.99
CA PRO A 213 -6.15 7.85 -19.92
C PRO A 213 -7.26 6.79 -19.91
N LYS A 214 -7.70 6.36 -21.09
CA LYS A 214 -8.62 5.24 -21.25
C LYS A 214 -7.88 4.00 -20.76
N GLY A 215 -8.39 3.36 -19.72
CA GLY A 215 -7.92 2.05 -19.30
C GLY A 215 -8.08 1.04 -20.45
N ASP A 216 -7.17 0.07 -20.51
CA ASP A 216 -7.31 -1.02 -21.47
C ASP A 216 -8.60 -1.79 -21.15
N SER A 217 -9.47 -1.95 -22.15
CA SER A 217 -10.68 -2.77 -22.00
C SER A 217 -10.25 -4.21 -21.71
N PRO A 218 -10.84 -4.87 -20.70
CA PRO A 218 -10.48 -6.25 -20.33
C PRO A 218 -10.69 -7.24 -21.49
N ASP A 219 -11.57 -6.93 -22.45
CA ASP A 219 -11.90 -7.82 -23.58
C ASP A 219 -10.73 -7.98 -24.57
N LYS A 220 -9.86 -6.99 -24.71
CA LYS A 220 -8.69 -7.09 -25.62
C LYS A 220 -7.56 -7.96 -25.06
N ALA A 221 -7.54 -8.21 -23.75
CA ALA A 221 -6.52 -9.04 -23.13
C ALA A 221 -6.80 -10.55 -23.33
N ALA A 222 -8.07 -10.94 -23.44
CA ALA A 222 -8.46 -12.33 -23.69
C ALA A 222 -8.20 -12.77 -25.13
N GLU A 223 -8.37 -11.87 -26.11
CA GLU A 223 -8.15 -12.18 -27.53
C GLU A 223 -6.68 -12.44 -27.90
N ALA A 224 -5.74 -11.83 -27.17
CA ALA A 224 -4.31 -12.00 -27.40
C ALA A 224 -3.78 -13.36 -26.93
N ASP A 225 -4.44 -14.02 -25.97
CA ASP A 225 -4.07 -15.37 -25.52
C ASP A 225 -4.61 -16.46 -26.46
N SER A 226 -5.71 -16.21 -27.18
CA SER A 226 -6.32 -17.16 -28.12
C SER A 226 -5.64 -17.25 -29.50
N LEU A 227 -4.61 -16.43 -29.76
CA LEU A 227 -3.86 -16.42 -31.03
C LEU A 227 -2.49 -17.11 -30.94
N SER A 228 -2.21 -17.82 -29.83
CA SER A 228 -0.93 -18.49 -29.58
C SER A 228 -0.96 -20.02 -29.75
N ASP A 229 -2.06 -20.60 -30.23
CA ASP A 229 -2.17 -22.04 -30.54
C ASP A 229 -2.02 -22.33 -32.06
#